data_AF-A0A089HYG5-F1
#
_entry.id   AF-A0A089HYG5-F1
#
_cell.length_a   1.000
_cell.length_b   1.000
_cell.length_c   1.000
_cell.angle_alpha   90.00
_cell.angle_beta   90.00
_cell.angle_gamma   90.00
#
_symmetry.space_group_name_H-M   'P 1'
#
loop_
_entity.id
_entity.type
_entity.pdbx_description
1 polymer ?
#
loop_
_entity_poly.entity_id
_entity_poly.type
_entity_poly.pdbx_seq_one_letter_code
_entity_poly.pdbx_strand_id
1 'polypeptide(L)'
;MTDAELLMQCKIGLGMPAGGDVFDGILLPKLLAVKSYMGGAGVSEEVMADDAALGAIVVGVTDLYNLSSGDIQFSAVFHLLLTQLACRSLPKVT
;
A
#
# COMPACT_ATOMS: atom_id res chain seq x y z
N MET A 1 6.21 7.04 7.74
CA MET A 1 4.86 7.18 8.35
C MET A 1 4.57 6.00 9.27
N THR A 2 3.74 6.19 10.29
CA THR A 2 3.21 5.11 11.14
C THR A 2 2.05 4.37 10.46
N ASP A 3 1.75 3.15 10.91
CA ASP A 3 0.62 2.38 10.37
C ASP A 3 -0.74 3.05 10.65
N ALA A 4 -0.88 3.78 11.76
CA ALA A 4 -2.08 4.55 12.08
C ALA A 4 -2.32 5.71 11.09
N GLU A 5 -1.25 6.42 10.72
CA GLU A 5 -1.32 7.48 9.70
C GLU A 5 -1.64 6.89 8.32
N LEU A 6 -1.03 5.75 7.97
CA LEU A 6 -1.32 5.05 6.71
C LEU A 6 -2.76 4.54 6.65
N LEU A 7 -3.31 4.02 7.76
CA LEU A 7 -4.71 3.63 7.85
C LEU A 7 -5.64 4.82 7.61
N MET A 8 -5.34 5.98 8.20
CA MET A 8 -6.10 7.20 7.97
C MET A 8 -6.11 7.58 6.49
N GLN A 9 -4.95 7.54 5.82
CA GLN A 9 -4.86 7.83 4.38
C GLN A 9 -5.60 6.81 3.52
N CYS A 10 -5.55 5.52 3.89
CA CYS A 10 -6.31 4.48 3.19
C CYS A 10 -7.83 4.69 3.30
N LYS A 11 -8.33 5.10 4.48
CA LYS A 11 -9.74 5.47 4.66
C LYS A 11 -10.13 6.63 3.75
N ILE A 12 -9.31 7.68 3.70
CA ILE A 12 -9.54 8.84 2.83
C ILE A 12 -9.59 8.39 1.36
N GLY A 13 -8.63 7.56 0.92
CA GLY A 13 -8.58 7.03 -0.45
C GLY A 13 -9.79 6.17 -0.84
N LEU A 14 -10.39 5.48 0.13
CA LEU A 14 -11.61 4.68 -0.04
C LEU A 14 -12.91 5.49 0.13
N GLY A 15 -12.83 6.81 0.35
CA GLY A 15 -14.01 7.65 0.61
C GLY A 15 -14.68 7.39 1.96
N MET A 16 -13.97 6.76 2.90
CA MET A 16 -14.44 6.48 4.26
C MET A 16 -14.12 7.64 5.21
N PRO A 17 -14.86 7.80 6.32
CA PRO A 17 -14.48 8.74 7.38
C PRO A 17 -13.07 8.45 7.89
N ALA A 18 -12.20 9.47 7.86
CA ALA A 18 -10.83 9.36 8.35
C ALA A 18 -10.74 9.14 9.87
N GLY A 19 -11.74 9.65 10.61
CA GLY A 19 -11.86 9.50 12.05
C GLY A 19 -12.57 8.22 12.47
N GLY A 20 -12.21 7.69 13.64
CA GLY A 20 -12.78 6.47 14.22
C GLY A 20 -12.07 5.19 13.78
N ASP A 21 -12.42 4.07 14.43
CA ASP A 21 -11.75 2.77 14.35
C ASP A 21 -12.60 1.66 13.68
N VAL A 22 -13.82 1.99 13.26
CA VAL A 22 -14.80 1.05 12.69
C VAL A 22 -14.22 0.20 11.55
N PHE A 23 -13.34 0.77 10.73
CA PHE A 23 -12.75 0.10 9.57
C PHE A 23 -11.34 -0.48 9.85
N ASP A 24 -10.76 -0.24 11.03
CA ASP A 24 -9.35 -0.59 11.31
C ASP A 24 -9.15 -2.11 11.30
N GLY A 25 -10.09 -2.86 11.86
CA GLY A 25 -10.07 -4.32 11.82
C GLY A 25 -10.12 -4.91 10.41
N ILE A 26 -10.65 -4.16 9.43
CA ILE A 26 -10.75 -4.59 8.03
C ILE A 26 -9.54 -4.14 7.21
N LEU A 27 -9.06 -2.92 7.46
CA LEU A 27 -8.01 -2.28 6.67
C LEU A 27 -6.60 -2.62 7.15
N LEU A 28 -6.38 -2.84 8.45
CA LEU A 28 -5.04 -3.13 8.98
C LEU A 28 -4.43 -4.41 8.38
N PRO A 29 -5.14 -5.55 8.29
CA PRO A 29 -4.59 -6.74 7.66
C PRO A 29 -4.24 -6.52 6.17
N LYS A 30 -5.03 -5.71 5.46
CA LYS A 30 -4.77 -5.37 4.04
C LYS A 30 -3.54 -4.48 3.90
N LEU A 31 -3.40 -3.47 4.76
CA LEU A 31 -2.22 -2.62 4.83
C LEU A 31 -0.94 -3.45 5.05
N LEU A 32 -0.98 -4.37 6.03
CA LEU A 32 0.14 -5.25 6.33
C LEU A 32 0.46 -6.19 5.16
N ALA A 33 -0.56 -6.75 4.50
CA ALA A 33 -0.38 -7.59 3.32
C ALA A 33 0.26 -6.81 2.15
N VAL A 34 -0.17 -5.58 1.91
CA VAL A 34 0.42 -4.70 0.88
C VAL A 34 1.87 -4.37 1.21
N LYS A 35 2.19 -3.95 2.43
CA LYS A 35 3.59 -3.67 2.84
C LYS A 35 4.47 -4.92 2.68
N SER A 36 3.95 -6.09 3.06
CA SER A 36 4.66 -7.36 2.89
C SER A 36 4.90 -7.69 1.41
N TYR A 37 3.90 -7.51 0.55
CA TYR A 37 4.04 -7.70 -0.89
C TYR A 37 5.05 -6.73 -1.50
N MET A 38 4.99 -5.45 -1.12
CA MET A 38 5.94 -4.43 -1.56
C MET A 38 7.38 -4.78 -1.16
N GLY A 39 7.59 -5.22 0.08
CA GLY A 39 8.90 -5.67 0.56
C GLY A 39 9.40 -6.90 -0.19
N GLY A 40 8.53 -7.88 -0.44
CA GLY A 40 8.86 -9.07 -1.24
C GLY A 40 9.20 -8.76 -2.70
N ALA A 41 8.68 -7.65 -3.25
CA ALA A 41 8.99 -7.15 -4.58
C ALA A 41 10.27 -6.28 -4.64
N GLY A 42 10.95 -6.07 -3.51
CA GLY A 42 12.24 -5.37 -3.44
C GLY A 42 12.17 -3.90 -3.01
N VAL A 43 11.01 -3.41 -2.54
CA VAL A 43 10.94 -2.07 -1.93
C VAL A 43 11.63 -2.09 -0.56
N SER A 44 12.67 -1.27 -0.40
CA SER A 44 13.39 -1.12 0.88
C SER A 44 12.52 -0.46 1.95
N GLU A 45 12.80 -0.74 3.22
CA GLU A 45 12.09 -0.12 4.36
C GLU A 45 12.16 1.42 4.33
N GLU A 46 13.32 1.97 3.90
CA GLU A 46 13.52 3.41 3.73
C GLU A 46 12.55 4.00 2.69
N VAL A 47 12.46 3.38 1.50
CA VAL A 47 11.54 3.83 0.44
C VAL A 47 10.09 3.61 0.86
N MET A 48 9.79 2.56 1.61
CA MET A 48 8.45 2.27 2.11
C MET A 48 7.99 3.27 3.18
N ALA A 49 8.92 3.92 3.89
CA ALA A 49 8.64 4.94 4.89
C ALA A 49 8.53 6.37 4.31
N ASP A 50 8.99 6.57 3.08
CA ASP A 50 8.94 7.83 2.31
C ASP A 50 7.53 8.11 1.77
N ASP A 51 7.17 9.39 1.69
CA ASP A 51 5.85 9.83 1.21
C ASP A 51 5.53 9.34 -0.21
N ALA A 52 6.54 9.05 -1.04
CA ALA A 52 6.33 8.49 -2.36
C ALA A 52 5.69 7.09 -2.35
N ALA A 53 5.84 6.32 -1.26
CA ALA A 53 5.20 5.02 -1.13
C ALA A 53 3.70 5.11 -0.82
N LEU A 54 3.22 6.26 -0.33
CA LEU A 54 1.84 6.45 0.12
C LEU A 54 0.83 6.09 -0.97
N GLY A 55 1.05 6.59 -2.19
CA GLY A 55 0.16 6.33 -3.33
C GLY A 55 0.07 4.84 -3.67
N ALA A 56 1.21 4.14 -3.70
CA ALA A 56 1.23 2.70 -3.98
C ALA A 56 0.52 1.90 -2.87
N ILE A 57 0.74 2.27 -1.61
CA ILE A 57 0.09 1.63 -0.47
C ILE A 57 -1.42 1.80 -0.53
N VAL A 58 -1.91 3.03 -0.74
CA VAL A 58 -3.35 3.33 -0.79
C VAL A 58 -4.01 2.59 -1.96
N VAL A 59 -3.38 2.57 -3.14
CA VAL A 59 -3.90 1.80 -4.30
C VAL A 59 -3.94 0.31 -3.98
N GLY A 60 -2.87 -0.26 -3.46
CA GLY A 60 -2.83 -1.70 -3.14
C GLY A 60 -3.88 -2.10 -2.09
N VAL A 61 -4.06 -1.28 -1.05
CA VAL A 61 -5.10 -1.52 -0.04
C VAL A 61 -6.49 -1.40 -0.66
N THR A 62 -6.70 -0.45 -1.57
CA THR A 62 -7.95 -0.27 -2.31
C THR A 62 -8.24 -1.48 -3.18
N ASP A 63 -7.23 -2.00 -3.89
CA ASP A 63 -7.34 -3.22 -4.68
C ASP A 63 -7.78 -4.40 -3.79
N LEU A 64 -7.08 -4.66 -2.68
CA LEU A 64 -7.43 -5.75 -1.75
C LEU A 64 -8.81 -5.57 -1.10
N TYR A 65 -9.24 -4.33 -0.89
CA TYR A 65 -10.55 -4.04 -0.33
C TYR A 65 -11.67 -4.35 -1.34
N ASN A 66 -11.44 -4.10 -2.62
CA ASN A 66 -12.42 -4.27 -3.69
C ASN A 66 -12.39 -5.66 -4.34
N LEU A 67 -11.49 -6.56 -3.93
CA LEU A 67 -11.48 -7.94 -4.43
C LEU A 67 -12.82 -8.62 -4.20
N SER A 68 -13.39 -9.17 -5.27
CA SER A 68 -14.56 -10.04 -5.21
C SER A 68 -14.13 -11.51 -5.10
N SER A 69 -15.09 -12.39 -4.77
CA SER A 69 -14.83 -13.83 -4.70
C SER A 69 -14.32 -14.35 -6.06
N GLY A 70 -13.11 -14.89 -6.06
CA GLY A 70 -12.44 -15.41 -7.26
C GLY A 70 -11.40 -14.46 -7.86
N ASP A 71 -11.36 -13.20 -7.43
CA ASP A 71 -10.30 -12.28 -7.81
C ASP A 71 -9.01 -12.60 -7.03
N ILE A 72 -7.88 -12.59 -7.75
CA ILE A 72 -6.57 -12.97 -7.19
C ILE A 72 -5.45 -11.99 -7.54
N GLN A 73 -5.78 -10.82 -8.10
CA GLN A 73 -4.79 -9.92 -8.69
C GLN A 73 -4.94 -8.48 -8.21
N PHE A 74 -3.80 -7.81 -8.05
CA PHE A 74 -3.74 -6.36 -7.96
C PHE A 74 -3.95 -5.72 -9.33
N SER A 75 -4.33 -4.44 -9.33
CA SER A 75 -4.47 -3.63 -10.53
C SER A 75 -3.12 -3.42 -11.23
N ALA A 76 -3.17 -3.15 -12.54
CA ALA A 76 -1.98 -2.78 -13.31
C ALA A 76 -1.32 -1.49 -12.78
N VAL A 77 -2.13 -0.56 -12.26
CA VAL A 77 -1.64 0.69 -11.66
C VAL A 77 -0.81 0.40 -10.41
N PHE A 78 -1.26 -0.50 -9.53
CA PHE A 78 -0.47 -0.90 -8.37
C PHE A 78 0.90 -1.46 -8.78
N HIS A 79 0.92 -2.37 -9.76
CA HIS A 79 2.17 -2.97 -10.24
C HIS A 79 3.13 -1.95 -10.86
N LEU A 80 2.63 -0.93 -11.57
CA LEU A 80 3.46 0.14 -12.11
C LEU A 80 4.13 0.96 -11.01
N LEU A 81 3.36 1.40 -10.01
CA LEU A 81 3.88 2.16 -8.87
C LEU A 81 4.88 1.33 -8.05
N LEU A 82 4.53 0.06 -7.79
CA LEU A 82 5.41 -0.86 -7.09
C LEU A 82 6.75 -1.03 -7.80
N THR A 83 6.73 -1.21 -9.13
CA THR A 83 7.95 -1.36 -9.93
C THR A 83 8.83 -0.11 -9.83
N GLN A 84 8.23 1.08 -9.89
CA GLN A 84 8.97 2.35 -9.76
C GLN A 84 9.65 2.46 -8.37
N LEU A 85 8.94 2.09 -7.30
CA LEU A 85 9.48 2.10 -5.94
C LEU A 85 10.58 1.04 -5.77
N ALA A 86 10.41 -0.16 -6.31
CA ALA A 86 11.42 -1.21 -6.28
C ALA A 86 12.70 -0.78 -7.03
N CYS A 87 12.56 -0.14 -8.20
CA CYS A 87 13.69 0.45 -8.91
C CYS A 87 14.39 1.55 -8.12
N ARG A 88 13.63 2.38 -7.37
CA ARG A 88 14.20 3.41 -6.48
C ARG A 88 15.02 2.81 -5.34
N SER A 89 14.71 1.58 -4.92
CA SER A 89 15.45 0.84 -3.88
C SER A 89 16.73 0.17 -4.38
N LEU A 90 17.00 0.17 -5.70
CA LEU A 90 18.23 -0.39 -6.23
C LEU A 90 19.45 0.47 -5.88
N PRO A 91 20.64 -0.14 -5.68
CA PRO A 91 21.88 0.61 -5.55
C PRO A 91 22.11 1.53 -6.74
N LYS A 92 22.56 2.75 -6.49
CA LYS A 92 22.99 3.65 -7.56
C LYS A 92 24.19 3.03 -8.25
N VAL A 93 24.06 2.78 -9.56
CA VAL A 93 25.20 2.41 -10.41
C VAL A 93 26.00 3.68 -10.64
N THR A 94 27.12 3.80 -9.94
CA THR A 94 28.13 4.86 -10.12
C THR A 94 29.12 4.48 -11.20
#